data_AF-A0AAD7MVY7-F1
#
_entry.id   AF-A0AAD7MVY7-F1
#
_cell.length_a   1.000
_cell.length_b   1.000
_cell.length_c   1.000
_cell.angle_alpha   90.00
_cell.angle_beta   90.00
_cell.angle_gamma   90.00
#
_symmetry.space_group_name_H-M   'P 1'
#
loop_
_entity.id
_entity.type
_entity.pdbx_description
1 polymer ?
#
loop_
_entity_poly.entity_id
_entity_poly.type
_entity_poly.pdbx_seq_one_letter_code
_entity_poly.pdbx_strand_id
1 'polypeptide(L)'
;MQIVSSTYVRLSRATPSELSRTRSTALFLIILFSSSRFVFSDANYFLQRQLATPHTHACGSISTTIAYDTLGPAGLTHSLNEPSCAALFTNAELLPTFLVVLPNTPTVKYIVFDGEPKPKLLEQLAAVRGDIKVLSIEELRQHGKAATVEADVLEARRPKPETVSCIMYTSGSTGVPKGVVITHTSLVASVGAVYTLLGHHLTPDDAYLAYLPLAHILEYIVELCMLFVGMPTGFGRIK
;
A
#
# COMPACT_ATOMS: atom_id res chain seq x y z
N MET A 1 -29.50 12.68 -4.21
CA MET A 1 -28.12 12.15 -4.31
C MET A 1 -27.44 12.38 -2.96
N GLN A 2 -27.51 11.41 -2.05
CA GLN A 2 -26.93 11.55 -0.70
C GLN A 2 -25.42 11.33 -0.75
N ILE A 3 -24.68 12.40 -0.47
CA ILE A 3 -23.23 12.38 -0.27
C ILE A 3 -23.00 11.80 1.13
N VAL A 4 -22.47 10.59 1.20
CA VAL A 4 -22.13 9.93 2.46
C VAL A 4 -20.73 10.38 2.86
N SER A 5 -20.67 11.19 3.93
CA SER A 5 -19.51 11.60 4.75
C SER A 5 -18.10 11.24 4.20
N SER A 6 -17.41 12.22 3.59
CA SER A 6 -16.00 12.11 3.23
C SER A 6 -15.10 12.35 4.45
N THR A 7 -14.21 11.42 4.77
CA THR A 7 -13.09 11.68 5.68
C THR A 7 -12.06 12.54 4.93
N TYR A 8 -12.03 13.84 5.23
CA TYR A 8 -11.10 14.82 4.66
C TYR A 8 -9.78 14.76 5.44
N VAL A 9 -8.66 14.43 4.80
CA VAL A 9 -7.33 14.56 5.42
C VAL A 9 -6.66 15.80 4.82
N ARG A 10 -6.70 16.91 5.55
CA ARG A 10 -6.00 18.15 5.19
C ARG A 10 -4.62 18.13 5.84
N LEU A 11 -3.57 17.78 5.09
CA LEU A 11 -2.19 17.96 5.53
C LEU A 11 -1.84 19.46 5.35
N SER A 12 -1.93 20.24 6.41
CA SER A 12 -1.67 21.69 6.35
C SER A 12 -0.19 22.01 6.24
N ARG A 13 0.16 22.86 5.26
CA ARG A 13 1.32 23.76 5.14
C ARG A 13 2.51 23.47 6.08
N ALA A 14 3.44 22.63 5.62
CA ALA A 14 4.81 22.59 6.14
C ALA A 14 5.77 22.79 4.95
N THR A 15 6.73 23.69 5.09
CA THR A 15 7.86 23.82 4.15
C THR A 15 8.67 22.51 4.07
N PRO A 16 9.45 22.25 3.01
CA PRO A 16 10.27 21.04 2.90
C PRO A 16 11.21 20.81 4.10
N SER A 17 11.71 21.91 4.70
CA SER A 17 12.48 21.88 5.96
C SER A 17 11.63 21.63 7.20
N GLU A 18 10.38 22.10 7.22
CA GLU A 18 9.43 21.82 8.30
C GLU A 18 8.90 20.40 8.23
N LEU A 19 8.67 19.78 7.07
CA LEU A 19 8.34 18.36 6.93
C LEU A 19 9.38 17.41 7.57
N SER A 20 10.63 17.86 7.70
CA SER A 20 11.68 17.13 8.43
C SER A 20 11.67 17.35 9.96
N ARG A 21 10.93 18.36 10.45
CA ARG A 21 10.93 18.82 11.86
C ARG A 21 9.55 18.97 12.52
N THR A 22 8.44 18.88 11.80
CA THR A 22 7.08 18.88 12.37
C THR A 22 6.81 17.55 13.05
N ARG A 23 7.15 17.52 14.34
CA ARG A 23 6.56 16.71 15.42
C ARG A 23 5.61 15.60 14.95
N SER A 24 6.18 14.40 14.84
CA SER A 24 5.66 13.13 15.37
C SER A 24 4.25 13.19 15.97
N THR A 25 3.22 13.26 15.13
CA THR A 25 1.82 13.05 15.57
C THR A 25 0.99 12.44 14.45
N ALA A 26 1.52 11.40 13.84
CA ALA A 26 0.74 10.28 13.35
C ALA A 26 1.67 9.06 13.49
N LEU A 27 1.68 8.52 14.72
CA LEU A 27 2.08 7.13 14.99
C LEU A 27 1.56 6.27 13.84
N PHE A 28 2.36 5.30 13.37
CA PHE A 28 1.99 3.89 13.35
C PHE A 28 3.10 3.09 12.69
N LEU A 29 4.02 2.63 13.54
CA LEU A 29 5.11 1.75 13.19
C LEU A 29 4.60 0.34 12.85
N ILE A 30 4.80 -0.11 11.61
CA ILE A 30 4.81 -1.54 11.33
C ILE A 30 6.27 -2.00 11.32
N ILE A 31 6.67 -2.84 12.28
CA ILE A 31 8.00 -3.46 12.32
C ILE A 31 8.09 -4.47 11.18
N LEU A 32 8.63 -4.05 10.04
CA LEU A 32 8.84 -4.90 8.88
C LEU A 32 10.35 -5.13 8.69
N PHE A 33 10.72 -6.40 8.59
CA PHE A 33 12.11 -6.81 8.41
C PHE A 33 12.62 -6.30 7.06
N SER A 34 13.90 -5.95 7.00
CA SER A 34 14.63 -5.34 5.88
C SER A 34 14.57 -6.07 4.52
N SER A 35 13.86 -7.20 4.44
CA SER A 35 13.70 -8.04 3.26
C SER A 35 12.25 -8.44 2.98
N SER A 36 11.28 -7.97 3.77
CA SER A 36 9.88 -8.36 3.68
C SER A 36 9.13 -7.57 2.61
N ARG A 37 8.63 -8.26 1.58
CA ARG A 37 7.75 -7.69 0.55
C ARG A 37 6.28 -7.93 0.90
N PHE A 38 5.40 -7.00 0.53
CA PHE A 38 3.98 -7.04 0.90
C PHE A 38 3.11 -7.09 -0.34
N VAL A 39 2.11 -7.97 -0.43
CA VAL A 39 1.10 -7.87 -1.50
C VAL A 39 -0.07 -7.01 -1.03
N PHE A 40 -0.49 -6.07 -1.87
CA PHE A 40 -1.81 -5.46 -1.80
C PHE A 40 -2.67 -6.06 -2.91
N SER A 41 -3.76 -6.74 -2.51
CA SER A 41 -4.70 -7.36 -3.44
C SER A 41 -6.08 -6.78 -3.19
N ASP A 42 -6.42 -5.67 -3.84
CA ASP A 42 -7.79 -5.16 -3.79
C ASP A 42 -8.08 -4.16 -4.90
N ALA A 43 -9.30 -4.19 -5.42
CA ALA A 43 -9.86 -3.15 -6.28
C ALA A 43 -10.39 -1.94 -5.49
N ASN A 44 -10.61 -2.06 -4.16
CA ASN A 44 -11.12 -0.99 -3.32
C ASN A 44 -10.01 -0.12 -2.71
N TYR A 45 -10.27 1.17 -2.91
CA TYR A 45 -9.36 2.29 -2.98
C TYR A 45 -8.70 2.72 -1.65
N PHE A 46 -9.17 2.28 -0.49
CA PHE A 46 -8.82 2.95 0.77
C PHE A 46 -7.59 2.35 1.46
N LEU A 47 -7.51 1.03 1.58
CA LEU A 47 -6.39 0.33 2.22
C LEU A 47 -5.06 0.50 1.50
N GLN A 48 -5.09 0.27 0.18
CA GLN A 48 -3.91 0.37 -0.66
C GLN A 48 -3.35 1.79 -0.58
N ARG A 49 -4.20 2.81 -0.48
CA ARG A 49 -3.79 4.22 -0.48
C ARG A 49 -3.39 4.74 0.90
N GLN A 50 -4.02 4.27 1.98
CA GLN A 50 -3.58 4.65 3.34
C GLN A 50 -2.23 4.03 3.73
N LEU A 51 -1.89 2.86 3.18
CA LEU A 51 -0.68 2.12 3.55
C LEU A 51 0.42 2.12 2.46
N ALA A 52 0.09 2.25 1.16
CA ALA A 52 1.07 2.11 0.07
C ALA A 52 1.54 3.43 -0.56
N THR A 53 0.96 4.59 -0.20
CA THR A 53 1.42 5.91 -0.70
C THR A 53 2.12 6.72 0.39
N PRO A 54 1.52 7.07 1.54
CA PRO A 54 2.24 7.78 2.59
C PRO A 54 3.21 6.88 3.38
N HIS A 55 2.77 5.67 3.75
CA HIS A 55 3.48 4.82 4.73
C HIS A 55 4.70 4.09 4.15
N THR A 56 4.67 3.59 2.91
CA THR A 56 5.82 2.97 2.22
C THR A 56 6.88 3.95 1.73
N HIS A 57 6.50 5.22 1.53
CA HIS A 57 7.45 6.26 1.15
C HIS A 57 8.01 7.03 2.37
N ALA A 58 7.21 7.19 3.44
CA ALA A 58 7.70 7.70 4.73
C ALA A 58 8.52 6.65 5.49
N CYS A 59 8.10 5.39 5.47
CA CYS A 59 8.93 4.24 5.84
C CYS A 59 9.55 3.67 4.57
N GLY A 60 10.54 4.35 3.98
CA GLY A 60 11.21 3.99 2.72
C GLY A 60 11.98 2.64 2.73
N SER A 61 11.44 1.64 3.40
CA SER A 61 12.13 0.42 3.83
C SER A 61 11.45 -0.84 3.31
N ILE A 62 10.31 -0.71 2.66
CA ILE A 62 9.41 -1.81 2.34
C ILE A 62 9.06 -1.78 0.87
N SER A 63 9.63 -2.71 0.10
CA SER A 63 9.21 -2.93 -1.27
C SER A 63 7.79 -3.51 -1.27
N THR A 64 6.90 -2.87 -2.02
CA THR A 64 5.52 -3.35 -2.17
C THR A 64 5.36 -4.20 -3.42
N THR A 65 4.55 -5.22 -3.33
CA THR A 65 4.01 -5.96 -4.45
C THR A 65 2.55 -5.58 -4.58
N ILE A 66 2.10 -5.33 -5.80
CA ILE A 66 0.74 -4.92 -6.08
C ILE A 66 0.19 -5.86 -7.13
N ALA A 67 -0.96 -6.47 -6.83
CA ALA A 67 -1.60 -7.44 -7.69
C ALA A 67 -3.10 -7.15 -7.74
N TYR A 68 -3.70 -7.32 -8.92
CA TYR A 68 -5.15 -7.27 -9.05
C TYR A 68 -5.79 -8.51 -8.42
N ASP A 69 -6.94 -8.32 -7.79
CA ASP A 69 -7.83 -9.40 -7.36
C ASP A 69 -8.37 -10.21 -8.55
N THR A 70 -8.52 -9.56 -9.72
CA THR A 70 -8.94 -10.17 -10.98
C THR A 70 -7.95 -11.19 -11.55
N LEU A 71 -6.74 -11.32 -10.99
CA LEU A 71 -5.79 -12.37 -11.37
C LEU A 71 -6.25 -13.78 -10.95
N GLY A 72 -7.22 -13.86 -10.04
CA GLY A 72 -7.72 -15.11 -9.49
C GLY A 72 -6.72 -15.84 -8.58
N PRO A 73 -7.10 -16.99 -7.99
CA PRO A 73 -6.28 -17.67 -6.98
C PRO A 73 -4.89 -18.10 -7.49
N ALA A 74 -4.80 -18.56 -8.74
CA ALA A 74 -3.52 -18.98 -9.33
C ALA A 74 -2.57 -17.79 -9.54
N GLY A 75 -3.10 -16.68 -10.07
CA GLY A 75 -2.32 -15.47 -10.29
C GLY A 75 -1.89 -14.81 -8.97
N LEU A 76 -2.76 -14.80 -7.95
CA LEU A 76 -2.41 -14.33 -6.60
C LEU A 76 -1.36 -15.22 -5.93
N THR A 77 -1.46 -16.54 -6.07
CA THR A 77 -0.44 -17.47 -5.55
C THR A 77 0.92 -17.20 -6.21
N HIS A 78 0.94 -16.99 -7.52
CA HIS A 78 2.16 -16.66 -8.25
C HIS A 78 2.75 -15.32 -7.79
N SER A 79 1.94 -14.26 -7.70
CA SER A 79 2.39 -12.92 -7.31
C SER A 79 2.79 -12.79 -5.84
N LEU A 80 2.35 -13.70 -4.97
CA LEU A 80 2.82 -13.83 -3.59
C LEU A 80 4.15 -14.56 -3.49
N ASN A 81 4.32 -15.65 -4.25
CA ASN A 81 5.49 -16.52 -4.16
C ASN A 81 6.72 -16.00 -4.88
N GLU A 82 6.58 -15.49 -6.10
CA GLU A 82 7.72 -14.99 -6.90
C GLU A 82 8.55 -13.93 -6.15
N PRO A 83 7.95 -12.91 -5.50
CA PRO A 83 8.69 -11.95 -4.68
C PRO A 83 8.89 -12.42 -3.24
N SER A 84 8.44 -13.62 -2.85
CA SER A 84 8.51 -14.15 -1.48
C SER A 84 7.87 -13.20 -0.46
N CYS A 85 6.62 -12.80 -0.72
CA CYS A 85 5.93 -11.86 0.14
C CYS A 85 5.73 -12.41 1.56
N ALA A 86 6.09 -11.60 2.54
CA ALA A 86 6.01 -11.95 3.96
C ALA A 86 4.63 -11.65 4.55
N ALA A 87 3.82 -10.87 3.84
CA ALA A 87 2.59 -10.35 4.36
C ALA A 87 1.67 -9.82 3.25
N LEU A 88 0.40 -9.73 3.59
CA LEU A 88 -0.70 -9.42 2.69
C LEU A 88 -1.60 -8.36 3.31
N PHE A 89 -2.03 -7.40 2.50
CA PHE A 89 -3.08 -6.44 2.82
C PHE A 89 -4.26 -6.60 1.86
N THR A 90 -5.47 -6.68 2.38
CA THR A 90 -6.69 -6.95 1.60
C THR A 90 -7.94 -6.47 2.32
N ASN A 91 -9.09 -6.30 1.65
CA ASN A 91 -10.35 -6.09 2.37
C ASN A 91 -10.98 -7.40 2.86
N ALA A 92 -11.84 -7.27 3.87
CA ALA A 92 -12.59 -8.37 4.48
C ALA A 92 -13.40 -9.19 3.46
N GLU A 93 -13.89 -8.54 2.40
CA GLU A 93 -14.66 -9.16 1.33
C GLU A 93 -13.84 -10.16 0.49
N LEU A 94 -12.53 -9.92 0.36
CA LEU A 94 -11.62 -10.77 -0.41
C LEU A 94 -10.95 -11.87 0.42
N LEU A 95 -11.06 -11.82 1.74
CA LEU A 95 -10.53 -12.83 2.65
C LEU A 95 -10.90 -14.29 2.31
N PRO A 96 -12.12 -14.63 1.83
CA PRO A 96 -12.46 -16.00 1.43
C PRO A 96 -11.53 -16.57 0.35
N THR A 97 -11.03 -15.75 -0.57
CA THR A 97 -10.09 -16.16 -1.63
C THR A 97 -8.79 -16.71 -1.03
N PHE A 98 -8.38 -16.19 0.12
CA PHE A 98 -7.13 -16.56 0.76
C PHE A 98 -7.17 -17.94 1.44
N LEU A 99 -8.36 -18.51 1.70
CA LEU A 99 -8.46 -19.91 2.13
C LEU A 99 -7.85 -20.89 1.10
N VAL A 100 -7.88 -20.54 -0.18
CA VAL A 100 -7.33 -21.34 -1.29
C VAL A 100 -5.87 -20.97 -1.60
N VAL A 101 -5.49 -19.70 -1.40
CA VAL A 101 -4.16 -19.18 -1.76
C VAL A 101 -3.11 -19.45 -0.68
N LEU A 102 -3.48 -19.32 0.60
CA LEU A 102 -2.54 -19.44 1.72
C LEU A 102 -1.83 -20.80 1.85
N PRO A 103 -2.49 -21.95 1.60
CA PRO A 103 -1.81 -23.25 1.63
C PRO A 103 -0.60 -23.32 0.71
N ASN A 104 -0.62 -22.55 -0.39
CA ASN A 104 0.40 -22.54 -1.43
C ASN A 104 1.34 -21.33 -1.36
N THR A 105 1.28 -20.51 -0.29
CA THR A 105 2.12 -19.32 -0.12
C THR A 105 2.87 -19.35 1.22
N PRO A 106 3.95 -20.17 1.32
CA PRO A 106 4.62 -20.48 2.59
C PRO A 106 5.34 -19.29 3.22
N THR A 107 5.64 -18.23 2.46
CA THR A 107 6.34 -17.06 2.96
C THR A 107 5.44 -16.09 3.71
N VAL A 108 4.11 -16.14 3.48
CA VAL A 108 3.15 -15.18 4.02
C VAL A 108 2.90 -15.43 5.51
N LYS A 109 3.36 -14.55 6.39
CA LYS A 109 3.21 -14.68 7.85
C LYS A 109 2.14 -13.78 8.43
N TYR A 110 1.81 -12.70 7.74
CA TYR A 110 0.85 -11.71 8.23
C TYR A 110 -0.25 -11.44 7.21
N ILE A 111 -1.48 -11.42 7.68
CA ILE A 111 -2.65 -10.99 6.89
C ILE A 111 -3.24 -9.80 7.63
N VAL A 112 -3.29 -8.68 6.94
CA VAL A 112 -3.88 -7.45 7.46
C VAL A 112 -5.12 -7.14 6.65
N PHE A 113 -6.25 -6.92 7.31
CA PHE A 113 -7.51 -6.63 6.65
C PHE A 113 -8.19 -5.34 7.12
N ASP A 114 -9.04 -4.78 6.27
CA ASP A 114 -9.98 -3.70 6.59
C ASP A 114 -11.41 -4.13 6.31
N GLY A 115 -12.35 -3.58 7.07
CA GLY A 115 -13.74 -4.00 7.09
C GLY A 115 -14.06 -5.06 8.15
N GLU A 116 -15.28 -5.61 8.07
CA GLU A 116 -15.87 -6.48 9.10
C GLU A 116 -16.06 -7.91 8.58
N PRO A 117 -15.05 -8.80 8.73
CA PRO A 117 -15.20 -10.19 8.31
C PRO A 117 -16.05 -10.98 9.30
N LYS A 118 -16.67 -12.05 8.81
CA LYS A 118 -17.37 -13.01 9.68
C LYS A 118 -16.38 -13.65 10.66
N PRO A 119 -16.66 -13.76 11.96
CA PRO A 119 -15.73 -14.34 12.94
C PRO A 119 -15.23 -15.73 12.55
N LYS A 120 -16.13 -16.58 12.03
CA LYS A 120 -15.80 -17.92 11.54
C LYS A 120 -14.74 -17.92 10.42
N LEU A 121 -14.70 -16.88 9.58
CA LEU A 121 -13.71 -16.77 8.51
C LEU A 121 -12.30 -16.51 9.07
N LEU A 122 -12.20 -15.71 10.14
CA LEU A 122 -10.93 -15.45 10.81
C LEU A 122 -10.36 -16.71 11.45
N GLU A 123 -11.21 -17.50 12.11
CA GLU A 123 -10.83 -18.81 12.67
C GLU A 123 -10.35 -19.77 11.58
N GLN A 124 -11.07 -19.83 10.45
CA GLN A 124 -10.68 -20.66 9.30
C GLN A 124 -9.32 -20.24 8.74
N LEU A 125 -9.07 -18.94 8.57
CA LEU A 125 -7.80 -18.42 8.06
C LEU A 125 -6.63 -18.73 9.01
N ALA A 126 -6.82 -18.53 10.31
CA ALA A 126 -5.83 -18.88 11.32
C ALA A 126 -5.55 -20.40 11.37
N ALA A 127 -6.55 -21.22 11.06
CA ALA A 127 -6.42 -22.68 11.00
C ALA A 127 -5.74 -23.19 9.72
N VAL A 128 -5.63 -22.38 8.66
CA VAL A 128 -4.94 -22.80 7.41
C VAL A 128 -3.48 -23.14 7.69
N ARG A 129 -2.80 -22.31 8.49
CA ARG A 129 -1.41 -22.52 8.87
C ARG A 129 -1.11 -21.85 10.21
N GLY A 130 -0.52 -22.59 11.14
CA GLY A 130 -0.31 -22.14 12.52
C GLY A 130 0.72 -21.02 12.72
N ASP A 131 1.43 -20.61 11.68
CA ASP A 131 2.41 -19.51 11.72
C ASP A 131 1.84 -18.17 11.18
N ILE A 132 0.59 -18.16 10.70
CA ILE A 132 -0.08 -16.97 10.17
C ILE A 132 -0.68 -16.15 11.31
N LYS A 133 -0.43 -14.84 11.29
CA LYS A 133 -1.10 -13.86 12.14
C LYS A 133 -2.07 -13.03 11.32
N VAL A 134 -3.34 -13.06 11.71
CA VAL A 134 -4.41 -12.27 11.09
C VAL A 134 -4.72 -11.07 11.99
N LEU A 135 -4.68 -9.87 11.43
CA LEU A 135 -4.86 -8.61 12.15
C LEU A 135 -5.78 -7.69 11.34
N SER A 136 -6.64 -6.93 12.02
CA SER A 136 -7.28 -5.77 11.41
C SER A 136 -6.28 -4.63 11.24
N ILE A 137 -6.56 -3.71 10.32
CA ILE A 137 -5.75 -2.49 10.16
C ILE A 137 -5.74 -1.65 11.44
N GLU A 138 -6.82 -1.66 12.22
CA GLU A 138 -6.88 -0.88 13.46
C GLU A 138 -6.03 -1.51 14.58
N GLU A 139 -5.99 -2.84 14.70
CA GLU A 139 -5.06 -3.51 15.62
C GLU A 139 -3.60 -3.25 15.22
N LEU A 140 -3.31 -3.33 13.92
CA LEU A 140 -1.97 -3.05 13.40
C LEU A 140 -1.52 -1.62 13.71
N ARG A 141 -2.44 -0.68 13.55
CA ARG A 141 -2.28 0.69 14.01
C ARG A 141 -1.97 0.67 15.51
N GLN A 142 -2.87 0.20 16.37
CA GLN A 142 -2.64 0.22 17.82
C GLN A 142 -1.27 -0.33 18.24
N HIS A 143 -0.81 -1.43 17.63
CA HIS A 143 0.55 -1.94 17.83
C HIS A 143 1.63 -0.93 17.44
N GLY A 144 1.52 -0.30 16.27
CA GLY A 144 2.42 0.76 15.85
C GLY A 144 2.34 2.05 16.66
N LYS A 145 1.26 2.26 17.43
CA LYS A 145 1.10 3.39 18.38
C LYS A 145 1.96 3.14 19.62
N ALA A 146 1.87 1.92 20.13
CA ALA A 146 2.54 1.51 21.35
C ALA A 146 4.04 1.24 21.13
N ALA A 147 4.45 0.93 19.90
CA ALA A 147 5.82 0.61 19.59
C ALA A 147 6.71 1.86 19.48
N THR A 148 7.86 1.82 20.16
CA THR A 148 8.94 2.79 19.99
C THR A 148 10.00 2.16 19.09
N VAL A 149 10.46 2.89 18.08
CA VAL A 149 11.61 2.48 17.26
C VAL A 149 12.65 3.57 17.28
N GLU A 150 13.87 3.13 17.53
CA GLU A 150 15.05 3.98 17.54
C GLU A 150 15.25 4.64 16.18
N ALA A 151 15.62 5.92 16.19
CA ALA A 151 15.81 6.71 14.97
C ALA A 151 16.86 6.07 14.04
N ASP A 152 17.92 5.50 14.61
CA ASP A 152 18.98 4.82 13.85
C ASP A 152 18.47 3.62 13.06
N VAL A 153 17.46 2.91 13.59
CA VAL A 153 16.82 1.78 12.88
C VAL A 153 16.03 2.30 11.68
N LEU A 154 15.41 3.47 11.78
CA LEU A 154 14.69 4.07 10.65
C LEU A 154 15.67 4.57 9.57
N GLU A 155 16.74 5.25 9.98
CA GLU A 155 17.74 5.76 9.04
C GLU A 155 18.48 4.64 8.32
N ALA A 156 18.84 3.56 9.03
CA ALA A 156 19.46 2.38 8.44
C ALA A 156 18.58 1.68 7.38
N ARG A 157 17.27 1.93 7.41
CA ARG A 157 16.31 1.35 6.45
C ARG A 157 15.91 2.32 5.35
N ARG A 158 16.57 3.46 5.22
CA ARG A 158 16.32 4.42 4.14
C ARG A 158 16.66 3.80 2.79
N PRO A 159 15.83 3.98 1.75
CA PRO A 159 16.07 3.33 0.48
C PRO A 159 17.17 4.07 -0.28
N LYS A 160 17.98 3.30 -1.01
CA LYS A 160 18.86 3.86 -2.05
C LYS A 160 18.04 4.09 -3.33
N PRO A 161 18.46 4.99 -4.23
CA PRO A 161 17.74 5.24 -5.48
C PRO A 161 17.45 3.97 -6.31
N GLU A 162 18.34 2.98 -6.26
CA GLU A 162 18.23 1.71 -6.99
C GLU A 162 17.39 0.66 -6.24
N THR A 163 16.97 0.96 -5.01
CA THR A 163 16.13 0.07 -4.20
C THR A 163 14.77 -0.08 -4.88
N VAL A 164 14.25 -1.31 -4.91
CA VAL A 164 12.92 -1.61 -5.44
C VAL A 164 11.87 -0.93 -4.56
N SER A 165 11.10 -0.03 -5.15
CA SER A 165 9.98 0.65 -4.49
C SER A 165 8.73 -0.22 -4.56
N CYS A 166 8.39 -0.69 -5.76
CA CYS A 166 7.24 -1.58 -5.94
C CYS A 166 7.42 -2.57 -7.09
N ILE A 167 6.63 -3.64 -7.07
CA ILE A 167 6.48 -4.64 -8.12
C ILE A 167 5.00 -4.68 -8.48
N MET A 168 4.64 -4.30 -9.70
CA MET A 168 3.25 -4.28 -10.15
C MET A 168 2.99 -5.45 -11.09
N TYR A 169 2.09 -6.35 -10.71
CA TYR A 169 1.70 -7.49 -11.53
C TYR A 169 0.66 -7.10 -12.57
N THR A 170 0.91 -7.52 -13.81
CA THR A 170 -0.01 -7.35 -14.94
C THR A 170 -0.48 -8.71 -15.42
N SER A 171 -1.73 -8.82 -15.89
CA SER A 171 -2.33 -10.10 -16.30
C SER A 171 -1.58 -10.80 -17.44
N GLY A 172 -0.84 -10.04 -18.26
CA GLY A 172 -0.02 -10.57 -19.37
C GLY A 172 -0.84 -11.29 -20.44
N SER A 173 -0.35 -11.33 -21.68
CA SER A 173 -1.00 -12.10 -22.76
C SER A 173 -0.84 -13.62 -22.62
N THR A 174 0.10 -14.07 -21.78
CA THR A 174 0.53 -15.47 -21.65
C THR A 174 -0.15 -16.22 -20.50
N GLY A 175 -1.17 -15.64 -19.87
CA GLY A 175 -1.97 -16.25 -18.78
C GLY A 175 -1.30 -16.24 -17.40
N VAL A 176 0.03 -16.29 -17.31
CA VAL A 176 0.78 -16.09 -16.05
C VAL A 176 1.09 -14.60 -15.86
N PRO A 177 0.71 -13.99 -14.72
CA PRO A 177 0.97 -12.59 -14.46
C PRO A 177 2.46 -12.27 -14.41
N LYS A 178 2.87 -11.09 -14.90
CA LYS A 178 4.28 -10.66 -14.87
C LYS A 178 4.46 -9.47 -13.94
N GLY A 179 5.43 -9.56 -13.03
CA GLY A 179 5.80 -8.49 -12.10
C GLY A 179 6.73 -7.47 -12.75
N VAL A 180 6.26 -6.22 -12.87
CA VAL A 180 7.07 -5.08 -13.33
C VAL A 180 7.79 -4.46 -12.12
N VAL A 181 9.12 -4.56 -12.09
CA VAL A 181 9.95 -4.01 -11.01
C VAL A 181 10.16 -2.51 -11.21
N ILE A 182 9.81 -1.71 -10.21
CA ILE A 182 9.92 -0.25 -10.22
C ILE A 182 10.83 0.18 -9.07
N THR A 183 11.89 0.90 -9.41
CA THR A 183 12.85 1.46 -8.42
C THR A 183 12.38 2.81 -7.89
N HIS A 184 12.93 3.25 -6.75
CA HIS A 184 12.70 4.61 -6.25
C HIS A 184 13.13 5.68 -7.26
N THR A 185 14.26 5.49 -7.96
CA THR A 185 14.71 6.43 -9.02
C THR A 185 13.69 6.55 -10.13
N SER A 186 13.18 5.43 -10.64
CA SER A 186 12.18 5.43 -11.72
C SER A 186 10.92 6.18 -11.30
N LEU A 187 10.46 5.94 -10.08
CA LEU A 187 9.27 6.55 -9.52
C LEU A 187 9.42 8.06 -9.32
N VAL A 188 10.52 8.50 -8.70
CA VAL A 188 10.82 9.93 -8.50
C VAL A 188 11.00 10.63 -9.84
N ALA A 189 11.67 10.01 -10.81
CA ALA A 189 11.82 10.57 -12.15
C ALA A 189 10.47 10.75 -12.85
N SER A 190 9.55 9.78 -12.73
CA SER A 190 8.20 9.90 -13.28
C SER A 190 7.40 11.04 -12.63
N VAL A 191 7.41 11.15 -11.30
CA VAL A 191 6.76 12.26 -10.58
C VAL A 191 7.39 13.60 -10.98
N GLY A 192 8.72 13.68 -11.05
CA GLY A 192 9.44 14.87 -11.48
C GLY A 192 9.10 15.29 -12.91
N ALA A 193 8.94 14.34 -13.83
CA ALA A 193 8.52 14.61 -15.21
C ALA A 193 7.10 15.18 -15.27
N VAL A 194 6.15 14.58 -14.54
CA VAL A 194 4.78 15.10 -14.44
C VAL A 194 4.77 16.51 -13.87
N TYR A 195 5.51 16.75 -12.78
CA TYR A 195 5.60 18.07 -12.18
C TYR A 195 6.29 19.10 -13.10
N THR A 196 7.31 18.69 -13.86
CA THR A 196 7.97 19.57 -14.83
C THR A 196 7.00 20.03 -15.93
N LEU A 197 6.15 19.12 -16.42
CA LEU A 197 5.23 19.41 -17.52
C LEU A 197 3.95 20.11 -17.06
N LEU A 198 3.41 19.73 -15.89
CA LEU A 198 2.07 20.13 -15.45
C LEU A 198 2.06 20.87 -14.12
N GLY A 199 3.18 20.98 -13.39
CA GLY A 199 3.22 21.50 -12.02
C GLY A 199 2.70 22.92 -11.85
N HIS A 200 2.77 23.74 -12.91
CA HIS A 200 2.20 25.09 -12.93
C HIS A 200 0.66 25.11 -12.99
N HIS A 201 0.02 23.98 -13.28
CA HIS A 201 -1.43 23.78 -13.24
C HIS A 201 -1.90 23.04 -11.99
N LEU A 202 -0.99 22.55 -11.15
CA LEU A 202 -1.31 21.74 -9.98
C LEU A 202 -1.10 22.58 -8.73
N THR A 203 -2.19 23.00 -8.08
CA THR A 203 -2.10 23.81 -6.87
C THR A 203 -2.69 23.10 -5.66
N PRO A 204 -2.24 23.43 -4.43
CA PRO A 204 -2.88 22.92 -3.21
C PRO A 204 -4.34 23.37 -3.01
N ASP A 205 -4.81 24.36 -3.78
CA ASP A 205 -6.18 24.88 -3.72
C ASP A 205 -7.15 24.08 -4.62
N ASP A 206 -6.63 23.20 -5.49
CA ASP A 206 -7.41 22.29 -6.32
C ASP A 206 -7.79 21.01 -5.56
N ALA A 207 -8.58 20.15 -6.19
CA ALA A 207 -8.88 18.82 -5.69
C ALA A 207 -8.78 17.77 -6.79
N TYR A 208 -8.13 16.65 -6.48
CA TYR A 208 -8.03 15.51 -7.37
C TYR A 208 -9.06 14.43 -7.00
N LEU A 209 -9.81 13.93 -7.98
CA LEU A 209 -10.68 12.76 -7.80
C LEU A 209 -9.95 11.52 -8.30
N ALA A 210 -9.47 10.73 -7.36
CA ALA A 210 -8.85 9.43 -7.58
C ALA A 210 -9.93 8.38 -7.84
N TYR A 211 -10.03 7.89 -9.08
CA TYR A 211 -11.04 6.90 -9.48
C TYR A 211 -10.45 5.66 -10.16
N LEU A 212 -9.18 5.67 -10.56
CA LEU A 212 -8.55 4.48 -11.13
C LEU A 212 -8.04 3.56 -10.00
N PRO A 213 -7.93 2.25 -10.24
CA PRO A 213 -7.31 1.35 -9.27
C PRO A 213 -5.85 1.72 -9.04
N LEU A 214 -5.41 1.75 -7.77
CA LEU A 214 -4.01 2.07 -7.42
C LEU A 214 -3.03 1.01 -7.93
N ALA A 215 -3.52 -0.19 -8.26
CA ALA A 215 -2.75 -1.22 -8.97
C ALA A 215 -2.31 -0.82 -10.38
N HIS A 216 -2.85 0.27 -10.94
CA HIS A 216 -2.41 0.80 -12.21
C HIS A 216 -1.32 1.88 -12.03
N ILE A 217 -0.20 1.75 -12.74
CA ILE A 217 0.95 2.66 -12.60
C ILE A 217 0.60 4.14 -12.83
N LEU A 218 -0.33 4.43 -13.75
CA LEU A 218 -0.79 5.80 -13.98
C LEU A 218 -1.39 6.42 -12.70
N GLU A 219 -2.32 5.72 -12.05
CA GLU A 219 -2.94 6.21 -10.81
C GLU A 219 -1.90 6.37 -9.72
N TYR A 220 -0.98 5.41 -9.60
CA TYR A 220 0.07 5.44 -8.60
C TYR A 220 0.97 6.68 -8.74
N ILE A 221 1.42 7.00 -9.96
CA ILE A 221 2.23 8.20 -10.21
C ILE A 221 1.42 9.48 -10.01
N VAL A 222 0.15 9.52 -10.45
CA VAL A 222 -0.69 10.71 -10.28
C VAL A 222 -0.94 10.98 -8.80
N GLU A 223 -1.30 9.97 -8.00
CA GLU A 223 -1.51 10.14 -6.56
C GLU A 223 -0.22 10.59 -5.85
N LEU A 224 0.93 10.03 -6.22
CA LEU A 224 2.23 10.49 -5.68
C LEU A 224 2.54 11.94 -6.05
N CYS A 225 2.20 12.35 -7.27
CA CYS A 225 2.36 13.74 -7.70
C CYS A 225 1.42 14.68 -6.93
N MET A 226 0.15 14.30 -6.73
CA MET A 226 -0.80 15.09 -5.96
C MET A 226 -0.38 15.19 -4.49
N LEU A 227 0.16 14.10 -3.91
CA LEU A 227 0.73 14.10 -2.58
C LEU A 227 1.95 15.04 -2.50
N PHE A 228 2.85 14.99 -3.48
CA PHE A 228 4.03 15.86 -3.56
C PHE A 228 3.65 17.35 -3.66
N VAL A 229 2.61 17.68 -4.44
CA VAL A 229 2.07 19.04 -4.57
C VAL A 229 1.35 19.49 -3.28
N GLY A 230 0.83 18.55 -2.49
CA GLY A 230 -0.03 18.83 -1.34
C GLY A 230 -1.48 19.09 -1.74
N MET A 231 -1.93 18.52 -2.85
CA MET A 231 -3.30 18.67 -3.35
C MET A 231 -4.26 17.72 -2.61
N PRO A 232 -5.37 18.23 -2.05
CA PRO A 232 -6.46 17.40 -1.54
C PRO A 232 -6.92 16.36 -2.56
N THR A 233 -6.99 15.10 -2.13
CA THR A 233 -7.43 13.98 -2.98
C THR A 233 -8.68 13.33 -2.40
N GLY A 234 -9.74 13.24 -3.21
CA GLY A 234 -10.96 12.48 -2.92
C GLY A 234 -10.95 11.14 -3.64
N PHE A 235 -11.50 10.10 -3.01
CA PHE A 235 -11.51 8.75 -3.57
C PHE A 235 -12.91 8.36 -4.06
N GLY A 236 -13.00 7.97 -5.33
CA GLY A 236 -14.22 7.40 -5.90
C GLY A 236 -14.48 6.01 -5.35
N ARG A 237 -15.74 5.72 -4.98
CA ARG A 237 -16.23 4.36 -4.73
C ARG A 237 -17.25 4.01 -5.80
N ILE A 238 -17.05 2.88 -6.47
CA ILE A 238 -18.08 2.26 -7.29
C ILE A 238 -19.08 1.64 -6.30
N LYS A 239 -20.38 1.94 -6.48
CA LYS A 239 -21.46 1.36 -5.67
C LYS A 239 -21.81 -0.04 -6.17
#